data_AF-A0A932V4Y7-F1
#
_entry.id   AF-A0A932V4Y7-F1
#
_cell.length_a   1.000
_cell.length_b   1.000
_cell.length_c   1.000
_cell.angle_alpha   90.00
_cell.angle_beta   90.00
_cell.angle_gamma   90.00
#
_symmetry.space_group_name_H-M   'P 1'
#
loop_
_entity.id
_entity.type
_entity.pdbx_description
1 polymer ?
#
loop_
_entity_poly.entity_id
_entity_poly.type
_entity_poly.pdbx_seq_one_letter_code
_entity_poly.pdbx_strand_id
1 'polypeptide(L)'
;MQVSWRKREVSTQFEDSPGKPVQNSYIESFNGRIRDECLNEHWFETLEEAGSLIEIWQKDYNQCRPHSSLKGITPEAYAKEAMKNFAKTA
;
A
#
# COMPACT_ATOMS: atom_id res chain seq x y z
N MET A 1 -39.42 1.23 -8.26
CA MET A 1 -38.48 0.11 -8.15
C MET A 1 -37.34 0.56 -7.23
N GLN A 2 -37.31 0.12 -5.97
CA GLN A 2 -36.25 0.51 -5.03
C GLN A 2 -35.11 -0.50 -5.11
N VAL A 3 -33.91 -0.02 -5.41
CA VAL A 3 -32.68 -0.81 -5.30
C VAL A 3 -32.17 -0.70 -3.87
N SER A 4 -32.24 -1.81 -3.14
CA SER A 4 -31.71 -1.96 -1.79
C SER A 4 -30.22 -2.28 -1.87
N TRP A 5 -29.38 -1.41 -1.33
CA TRP A 5 -27.94 -1.65 -1.19
C TRP A 5 -27.67 -2.53 0.05
N ARG A 6 -26.97 -3.65 -0.15
CA ARG A 6 -26.53 -4.54 0.94
C ARG A 6 -25.41 -3.86 1.72
N LYS A 7 -25.72 -3.34 2.91
CA LYS A 7 -24.75 -2.77 3.84
C LYS A 7 -23.88 -3.92 4.38
N ARG A 8 -22.68 -4.12 3.82
CA ARG A 8 -21.64 -4.91 4.49
C ARG A 8 -21.08 -4.04 5.62
N GLU A 9 -21.04 -4.59 6.82
CA GLU A 9 -20.26 -4.03 7.93
C GLU A 9 -18.78 -4.23 7.64
N VAL A 10 -18.23 -3.36 6.78
CA VAL A 10 -16.79 -3.11 6.75
C VAL A 10 -16.53 -2.13 7.89
N SER A 11 -15.71 -2.53 8.86
CA SER A 11 -15.18 -1.58 9.85
C SER A 11 -14.25 -0.61 9.13
N THR A 12 -14.83 0.50 8.69
CA THR A 12 -14.16 1.60 8.00
C THR A 12 -13.48 2.47 9.06
N GLN A 13 -12.40 2.01 9.67
CA GLN A 13 -11.48 2.88 10.44
C GLN A 13 -10.60 3.64 9.44
N PHE A 14 -11.17 4.69 8.88
CA PHE A 14 -10.48 5.63 8.00
C PHE A 14 -10.34 6.94 8.80
N GLU A 15 -9.12 7.48 8.90
CA GLU A 15 -8.90 8.88 9.33
C GLU A 15 -9.28 9.86 8.19
N ASP A 16 -10.31 9.52 7.42
CA ASP A 16 -10.74 10.24 6.24
C ASP A 16 -11.95 11.06 6.63
N SER A 17 -11.70 12.34 6.94
CA SER A 17 -12.78 13.31 6.95
C SER A 17 -13.28 13.43 5.51
N PRO A 18 -14.57 13.19 5.21
CA PRO A 18 -15.09 13.34 3.85
C PRO A 18 -14.77 14.76 3.34
N GLY A 19 -14.08 14.85 2.19
CA GLY A 19 -13.71 16.11 1.55
C GLY A 19 -12.24 16.53 1.63
N LYS A 20 -11.32 15.66 2.07
CA LYS A 20 -9.86 15.94 2.08
C LYS A 20 -9.09 15.06 1.09
N PRO A 21 -9.10 15.39 -0.22
CA PRO A 21 -8.44 14.57 -1.25
C PRO A 21 -6.93 14.39 -1.01
N VAL A 22 -6.31 15.30 -0.27
CA VAL A 22 -4.87 15.29 0.01
C VAL A 22 -4.45 14.17 0.97
N GLN A 23 -5.36 13.64 1.80
CA GLN A 23 -5.04 12.59 2.78
C GLN A 23 -4.73 11.24 2.10
N ASN A 24 -5.23 11.01 0.88
CA ASN A 24 -5.00 9.78 0.11
C ASN A 24 -3.75 9.83 -0.78
N SER A 25 -3.03 10.96 -0.82
CA SER A 25 -1.91 11.19 -1.76
C SER A 25 -0.79 10.15 -1.67
N TYR A 26 -0.53 9.61 -0.48
CA TYR A 26 0.46 8.54 -0.28
C TYR A 26 0.01 7.23 -0.94
N ILE A 27 -1.24 6.82 -0.69
CA ILE A 27 -1.82 5.60 -1.25
C ILE A 27 -1.95 5.72 -2.76
N GLU A 28 -2.31 6.90 -3.28
CA GLU A 28 -2.35 7.17 -4.72
C GLU A 28 -0.99 7.01 -5.37
N SER A 29 0.05 7.57 -4.76
CA SER A 29 1.43 7.44 -5.23
C SER A 29 1.92 5.99 -5.22
N PHE A 30 1.54 5.23 -4.19
CA PHE A 30 1.84 3.80 -4.09
C PHE A 30 1.10 2.98 -5.17
N ASN A 31 -0.19 3.22 -5.34
CA ASN A 31 -1.01 2.53 -6.35
C ASN A 31 -0.54 2.86 -7.78
N GLY A 32 -0.07 4.08 -8.03
CA GLY A 32 0.57 4.45 -9.30
C GLY A 32 1.82 3.60 -9.57
N ARG A 33 2.72 3.48 -8.59
CA ARG A 33 3.93 2.66 -8.71
C ARG A 33 3.65 1.19 -8.97
N ILE A 34 2.71 0.58 -8.25
CA ILE A 34 2.31 -0.82 -8.52
C ILE A 34 1.84 -0.97 -9.96
N ARG A 35 1.04 -0.02 -10.44
CA ARG A 35 0.51 -0.08 -11.80
C ARG A 35 1.62 0.00 -12.83
N ASP A 36 2.50 0.99 -12.70
CA ASP A 36 3.55 1.25 -13.70
C ASP A 36 4.69 0.22 -13.65
N GLU A 37 5.09 -0.22 -12.45
CA GLU A 37 6.27 -1.07 -12.26
C GLU A 37 5.95 -2.57 -12.15
N CYS A 38 4.71 -2.95 -11.87
CA CYS A 38 4.33 -4.36 -11.74
C CYS A 38 3.26 -4.77 -12.75
N LEU A 39 2.12 -4.09 -12.74
CA LEU A 39 0.94 -4.56 -13.49
C LEU A 39 1.02 -4.26 -14.99
N ASN A 40 1.64 -3.15 -15.39
CA ASN A 40 1.77 -2.78 -16.80
C ASN A 40 2.95 -3.48 -17.49
N GLU A 41 3.94 -3.96 -16.74
CA GLU A 41 5.13 -4.64 -17.28
C GLU A 41 4.90 -6.14 -17.54
N HIS A 42 3.85 -6.72 -16.94
CA HIS A 42 3.57 -8.15 -17.00
C HIS A 42 2.21 -8.42 -17.64
N TRP A 43 2.17 -9.36 -18.59
CA TRP A 43 0.93 -9.93 -19.08
C TRP A 43 0.58 -11.16 -18.24
N PHE A 44 -0.61 -11.18 -17.63
CA PHE A 44 -1.04 -12.28 -16.76
C PHE A 44 -2.04 -13.17 -17.48
N GLU A 45 -1.80 -14.48 -17.52
CA GLU A 45 -2.75 -15.45 -18.06
C GLU A 45 -3.70 -15.95 -16.97
N THR A 46 -3.25 -15.99 -15.73
CA THR A 46 -4.03 -16.45 -14.56
C THR A 46 -3.95 -15.50 -13.36
N LEU A 47 -4.94 -15.59 -12.46
CA LEU A 47 -4.96 -14.81 -11.23
C LEU A 47 -3.86 -15.25 -10.25
N GLU A 48 -3.49 -16.52 -10.24
CA GLU A 48 -2.42 -17.06 -9.39
C GLU A 48 -1.04 -16.50 -9.78
N GLU A 49 -0.77 -16.37 -11.08
CA GLU A 49 0.44 -15.72 -11.58
C GLU A 49 0.49 -14.24 -11.20
N ALA A 50 -0.64 -13.53 -11.37
CA ALA A 50 -0.74 -12.13 -10.94
C ALA A 50 -0.47 -11.99 -9.44
N GLY A 51 -1.05 -12.85 -8.61
CA GLY A 51 -0.82 -12.85 -7.16
C GLY A 51 0.65 -13.10 -6.80
N SER A 52 1.29 -14.07 -7.45
CA SER A 52 2.68 -14.42 -7.21
C SER A 52 3.63 -13.28 -7.59
N LEU A 53 3.41 -12.65 -8.74
CA LEU A 53 4.22 -11.51 -9.21
C LEU A 53 4.04 -10.28 -8.32
N ILE A 54 2.82 -10.01 -7.87
CA ILE A 54 2.56 -8.93 -6.91
C ILE A 54 3.26 -9.20 -5.58
N GLU A 55 3.30 -10.44 -5.09
CA GLU A 55 4.01 -10.79 -3.86
C GLU A 55 5.52 -10.57 -3.99
N ILE A 56 6.10 -10.99 -5.12
CA ILE A 56 7.52 -10.78 -5.42
C ILE A 56 7.82 -9.28 -5.47
N TRP A 57 7.00 -8.50 -6.19
CA TRP A 57 7.16 -7.05 -6.29
C TRP A 57 7.03 -6.37 -4.93
N GLN A 58 6.07 -6.79 -4.10
CA GLN A 58 5.89 -6.25 -2.75
C GLN A 58 7.12 -6.52 -1.86
N LYS A 59 7.71 -7.71 -1.96
CA LYS A 59 8.95 -8.05 -1.23
C LYS A 59 10.10 -7.16 -1.70
N ASP A 60 10.30 -7.01 -3.00
CA ASP A 60 11.35 -6.12 -3.57
C ASP A 60 11.17 -4.68 -3.08
N TYR A 61 9.95 -4.13 -3.21
CA TYR A 61 9.63 -2.77 -2.78
C TYR A 61 9.93 -2.55 -1.29
N ASN A 62 9.52 -3.47 -0.42
CA ASN A 62 9.67 -3.32 1.03
C ASN A 62 11.09 -3.58 1.53
N GLN A 63 11.86 -4.44 0.87
CA GLN A 63 13.13 -4.96 1.40
C GLN A 63 14.37 -4.45 0.67
N CYS A 64 14.26 -4.12 -0.62
CA CYS A 64 15.41 -3.82 -1.46
C CYS A 64 15.51 -2.32 -1.80
N ARG A 65 14.38 -1.60 -1.85
CA ARG A 65 14.36 -0.24 -2.41
C ARG A 65 14.58 0.86 -1.36
N PRO A 66 15.67 1.64 -1.46
CA PRO A 66 15.86 2.80 -0.61
C PRO A 66 14.96 3.96 -1.09
N HIS A 67 14.22 4.60 -0.18
CA HIS A 67 13.38 5.75 -0.51
C HIS A 67 13.97 7.05 0.02
N SER A 68 14.09 8.06 -0.83
CA SER A 68 14.58 9.40 -0.45
C SER A 68 13.73 10.05 0.66
N SER A 69 12.40 9.90 0.61
CA SER A 69 11.48 10.34 1.67
C SER A 69 11.71 9.62 3.00
N LEU A 70 12.29 8.42 2.97
CA LEU A 70 12.70 7.66 4.14
C LEU A 70 14.21 7.80 4.40
N LYS A 71 14.84 8.92 4.03
CA LYS A 71 16.29 9.14 4.24
C LYS A 71 17.19 8.06 3.61
N GLY A 72 16.71 7.40 2.55
CA GLY A 72 17.46 6.38 1.82
C GLY A 72 17.44 4.99 2.48
N ILE A 73 16.57 4.74 3.47
CA ILE A 73 16.34 3.38 4.00
C ILE A 73 15.11 2.74 3.36
N THR A 74 15.02 1.41 3.48
CA THR A 74 13.90 0.63 2.94
C THR A 74 12.67 0.77 3.83
N PRO A 75 11.46 0.54 3.28
CA PRO A 75 10.23 0.62 4.07
C PRO A 75 10.25 -0.32 5.29
N GLU A 76 10.80 -1.52 5.14
CA GLU A 76 10.94 -2.48 6.25
C GLU A 76 11.88 -1.97 7.34
N ALA A 77 13.02 -1.39 6.96
CA ALA A 77 13.96 -0.82 7.92
C ALA A 77 13.34 0.37 8.67
N TYR A 78 12.59 1.21 7.97
CA TYR A 78 11.88 2.34 8.57
C TYR A 78 10.81 1.86 9.55
N ALA A 79 10.01 0.85 9.19
CA ALA A 79 9.02 0.26 10.08
C ALA A 79 9.65 -0.31 11.35
N LYS A 80 10.78 -1.03 11.23
CA LYS A 80 11.53 -1.55 12.38
C LYS A 80 12.02 -0.44 13.31
N GLU A 81 12.51 0.68 12.76
CA GLU A 81 12.94 1.83 13.56
C GLU A 81 11.74 2.53 14.24
N ALA A 82 10.64 2.71 13.51
CA ALA A 82 9.41 3.29 14.04
C ALA A 82 8.86 2.45 15.21
N MET A 83 8.83 1.12 15.08
CA MET A 83 8.40 0.22 16.16
C MET A 83 9.31 0.32 17.39
N LYS A 84 10.63 0.42 17.21
CA LYS A 84 11.58 0.63 18.31
C LYS A 84 11.34 1.96 19.02
N ASN A 85 11.07 3.03 18.27
CA ASN A 85 10.83 4.35 18.84
C ASN A 85 9.49 4.41 19.57
N PHE A 86 8.47 3.74 19.04
CA PHE A 86 7.18 3.61 19.71
C PHE A 86 7.32 2.87 21.05
N ALA A 87 8.02 1.73 21.06
CA ALA A 87 8.27 0.94 22.27
C ALA A 87 9.15 1.63 23.31
N LYS A 88 9.91 2.67 22.95
CA LYS A 88 10.69 3.50 23.90
C LYS A 88 9.88 4.64 24.50
N THR A 89 8.78 5.00 23.87
CA THR A 89 7.94 6.15 24.25
C THR A 89 6.65 5.70 24.96
N ALA A 90 6.36 4.39 24.95
CA ALA A 90 5.30 3.73 25.72
C ALA A 90 5.85 3.20 27.05
#